data_AF-A0A920QCJ9-F1
#
_entry.id   AF-A0A920QCJ9-F1
#
_cell.length_a   1.000
_cell.length_b   1.000
_cell.length_c   1.000
_cell.angle_alpha   90.00
_cell.angle_beta   90.00
_cell.angle_gamma   90.00
#
_symmetry.space_group_name_H-M   'P 1'
#
loop_
_entity.id
_entity.type
_entity.pdbx_description
1 polymer ?
#
loop_
_entity_poly.entity_id
_entity_poly.type
_entity_poly.pdbx_seq_one_letter_code
_entity_poly.pdbx_strand_id
1 'polypeptide(L)'
;MESPEHNLIVIGDPKQAIYSFRGADIFTYMQARRVFAENYSQAPVSLTKNFRSSELLLCGLNRIFGSSYWLPEEKGLEYINVGAANLNWNLKTLLTTEVQSICLSCCQSLQSPEKNWQTKAGCKILDYLRAC
;
A
#
# COMPACT_ATOMS: atom_id res chain seq x y z
N MET A 1 5.72 -28.91 -16.79
CA MET A 1 6.97 -28.32 -16.25
C MET A 1 7.26 -28.98 -14.91
N GLU A 2 7.74 -30.22 -14.95
CA GLU A 2 8.28 -30.90 -13.76
C GLU A 2 9.65 -31.43 -14.14
N SER A 3 10.69 -30.67 -13.77
CA SER A 3 12.08 -31.15 -13.75
C SER A 3 12.46 -31.22 -12.27
N PRO A 4 12.87 -32.38 -11.74
CA PRO A 4 13.29 -32.52 -10.35
C PRO A 4 14.46 -31.60 -9.97
N GLU A 5 15.20 -31.08 -10.95
CA GLU A 5 16.41 -30.30 -10.74
C GLU A 5 16.23 -28.78 -10.87
N HIS A 6 15.03 -28.30 -11.24
CA HIS A 6 14.81 -26.88 -11.52
C HIS A 6 13.58 -26.34 -10.82
N ASN A 7 13.81 -25.36 -9.95
CA ASN A 7 12.76 -24.63 -9.24
C ASN A 7 12.56 -23.24 -9.89
N LEU A 8 11.31 -22.90 -10.20
CA LEU A 8 10.93 -21.56 -10.63
C LEU A 8 10.23 -20.84 -9.46
N ILE A 9 10.77 -19.70 -9.05
CA ILE A 9 10.17 -18.84 -8.03
C ILE A 9 9.88 -17.48 -8.68
N VAL A 10 8.61 -17.04 -8.60
CA VAL A 10 8.16 -15.77 -9.17
C VAL A 10 7.78 -14.83 -8.03
N ILE A 11 8.37 -13.64 -8.00
CA ILE A 11 8.12 -12.60 -6.99
C ILE A 11 7.70 -11.33 -7.73
N GLY A 12 6.66 -10.66 -7.25
CA GLY A 12 6.22 -9.39 -7.80
C GLY A 12 5.13 -8.74 -6.96
N ASP A 13 4.93 -7.44 -7.16
CA ASP A 13 3.82 -6.68 -6.61
C ASP A 13 2.98 -6.11 -7.77
N PRO A 14 1.78 -6.66 -8.04
CA PRO A 14 0.93 -6.15 -9.12
C PRO A 14 0.52 -4.68 -8.90
N LYS A 15 0.51 -4.20 -7.66
CA LYS A 15 0.20 -2.79 -7.33
C LYS A 15 1.26 -1.80 -7.82
N GLN A 16 2.45 -2.29 -8.19
CA GLN A 16 3.57 -1.48 -8.67
C GLN A 16 3.80 -1.61 -10.19
N ALA A 17 2.85 -2.19 -10.93
CA ALA A 17 2.98 -2.33 -12.38
C ALA A 17 2.77 -0.98 -13.11
N ILE A 18 3.88 -0.25 -13.34
CA ILE A 18 3.89 1.08 -13.96
C ILE A 18 4.44 1.12 -15.39
N TYR A 19 4.78 -0.03 -15.98
CA TYR A 19 5.47 -0.15 -17.28
C TYR A 19 4.57 -0.59 -18.45
N SER A 20 3.27 -0.30 -18.41
CA SER A 20 2.33 -0.69 -19.48
C SER A 20 2.71 -0.14 -20.86
N PHE A 21 3.34 1.03 -20.91
CA PHE A 21 3.85 1.65 -22.15
C PHE A 21 4.97 0.83 -22.84
N ARG A 22 5.57 -0.15 -22.15
CA ARG A 22 6.56 -1.09 -22.72
C ARG A 22 5.95 -2.43 -23.10
N GLY A 23 4.61 -2.52 -23.15
CA GLY A 23 3.89 -3.77 -23.41
C GLY A 23 3.83 -4.70 -22.20
N ALA A 24 4.13 -4.22 -20.99
CA ALA A 24 3.93 -5.02 -19.78
C ALA A 24 2.43 -5.14 -19.47
N ASP A 25 1.96 -6.38 -19.31
CA ASP A 25 0.56 -6.68 -19.03
C ASP A 25 0.41 -7.29 -17.62
N ILE A 26 -0.42 -6.66 -16.80
CA ILE A 26 -0.72 -7.13 -15.45
C ILE A 26 -1.58 -8.40 -15.43
N PHE A 27 -2.38 -8.63 -16.47
CA PHE A 27 -3.22 -9.83 -16.55
C PHE A 27 -2.37 -11.09 -16.73
N THR A 28 -1.22 -10.99 -17.40
CA THR A 28 -0.21 -12.05 -17.46
C THR A 28 0.25 -12.49 -16.06
N TYR A 29 0.53 -11.56 -15.14
CA TYR A 29 0.87 -11.91 -13.75
C TYR A 29 -0.30 -12.60 -13.04
N MET A 30 -1.53 -12.08 -13.21
CA MET A 30 -2.72 -12.68 -12.59
C MET A 30 -3.00 -14.09 -13.10
N GLN A 31 -2.80 -14.32 -14.39
CA GLN A 31 -2.92 -15.64 -15.01
C GLN A 31 -1.86 -16.59 -14.47
N ALA A 32 -0.60 -16.16 -14.40
CA ALA A 32 0.47 -16.95 -13.80
C ALA A 32 0.13 -17.33 -12.35
N ARG A 33 -0.34 -16.37 -11.53
CA ARG A 33 -0.75 -16.59 -10.14
C ARG A 33 -1.85 -17.66 -10.02
N ARG A 34 -2.85 -17.66 -10.91
CA ARG A 34 -3.90 -18.69 -10.96
C ARG A 34 -3.35 -20.05 -11.37
N VAL A 35 -2.55 -20.10 -12.44
CA VAL A 35 -1.90 -21.34 -12.91
C VAL A 35 -1.04 -21.97 -11.83
N PHE A 36 -0.29 -21.16 -11.07
CA PHE A 36 0.49 -21.66 -9.92
C PHE A 36 -0.41 -22.22 -8.82
N ALA A 37 -1.50 -21.54 -8.48
CA ALA A 37 -2.44 -21.99 -7.46
C ALA A 37 -3.23 -23.26 -7.85
N GLU A 38 -3.51 -23.45 -9.14
CA GLU A 38 -4.29 -24.58 -9.66
C GLU A 38 -3.43 -25.82 -9.91
N ASN A 39 -2.21 -25.65 -10.43
CA ASN A 39 -1.38 -26.77 -10.90
C ASN A 39 -0.29 -27.18 -9.92
N TYR A 40 -0.07 -26.42 -8.84
CA TYR A 40 0.98 -26.71 -7.88
C TYR A 40 0.43 -26.61 -6.44
N SER A 41 0.95 -27.47 -5.57
CA SER A 41 0.48 -27.59 -4.18
C SER A 41 0.83 -26.38 -3.28
N GLN A 42 1.51 -25.36 -3.80
CA GLN A 42 1.90 -24.18 -3.03
C GLN A 42 1.04 -22.98 -3.41
N ALA A 43 0.26 -22.50 -2.45
CA ALA A 43 -0.51 -21.28 -2.60
C ALA A 43 0.40 -20.03 -2.70
N PRO A 44 -0.01 -18.98 -3.42
CA PRO A 44 0.69 -17.70 -3.41
C PRO A 44 0.86 -17.15 -1.99
N VAL A 45 2.07 -16.74 -1.64
CA VAL A 45 2.39 -16.19 -0.31
C VAL A 45 2.45 -14.66 -0.38
N SER A 46 1.73 -14.00 0.52
CA SER A 46 1.76 -12.54 0.66
C SER A 46 2.73 -12.11 1.76
N LEU A 47 3.58 -11.12 1.48
CA LEU A 47 4.53 -10.55 2.43
C LEU A 47 3.94 -9.28 3.05
N THR A 48 3.60 -9.33 4.34
CA THR A 48 2.92 -8.23 5.06
C THR A 48 3.83 -7.39 5.94
N LYS A 49 5.11 -7.76 6.07
CA LYS A 49 6.09 -7.02 6.87
C LYS A 49 6.98 -6.15 6.00
N ASN A 50 7.02 -4.86 6.32
CA ASN A 50 7.88 -3.88 5.67
C ASN A 50 9.10 -3.58 6.55
N PHE A 51 10.30 -3.72 5.99
CA PHE A 51 11.57 -3.47 6.67
C PHE A 51 12.23 -2.13 6.26
N ARG A 52 11.59 -1.37 5.37
CA ARG A 52 12.17 -0.17 4.73
C ARG A 52 11.66 1.13 5.35
N SER A 53 10.42 1.13 5.84
CA SER A 53 9.66 2.32 6.15
C SER A 53 9.24 2.37 7.61
N SER A 54 8.99 3.58 8.11
CA SER A 54 8.46 3.80 9.46
C SER A 54 6.97 3.48 9.55
N GLU A 55 6.51 3.15 10.75
CA GLU A 55 5.10 2.85 11.02
C GLU A 55 4.17 4.00 10.62
N LEU A 56 4.56 5.26 10.85
CA LEU A 56 3.74 6.42 10.49
C LEU A 56 3.49 6.52 8.98
N LEU A 57 4.52 6.25 8.16
CA LEU A 57 4.36 6.22 6.71
C LEU A 57 3.42 5.09 6.28
N LEU A 58 3.56 3.91 6.90
CA LEU A 58 2.70 2.76 6.61
C LEU A 58 1.25 2.99 7.05
N CYS A 59 1.00 3.61 8.22
CA CYS A 59 -0.35 4.02 8.68
C CYS A 59 -1.00 4.94 7.62
N GLY A 60 -0.26 5.90 7.06
CA GLY A 60 -0.75 6.76 5.97
C GLY A 60 -1.06 6.00 4.67
N LEU A 61 -0.13 5.15 4.21
CA LEU A 61 -0.30 4.38 2.97
C LEU A 61 -1.45 3.36 3.08
N ASN A 62 -1.53 2.63 4.19
CA ASN A 62 -2.60 1.68 4.49
C ASN A 62 -3.96 2.37 4.45
N ARG A 63 -4.04 3.63 4.90
CA ARG A 63 -5.29 4.38 4.87
C ARG A 63 -5.69 4.82 3.46
N ILE A 64 -4.74 5.26 2.64
CA ILE A 64 -5.00 5.69 1.26
C ILE A 64 -5.42 4.48 0.43
N PHE A 65 -4.58 3.44 0.41
CA PHE A 65 -4.74 2.29 -0.48
C PHE A 65 -5.64 1.18 0.08
N GLY A 66 -5.92 1.17 1.39
CA GLY A 66 -6.87 0.24 1.99
C GLY A 66 -8.33 0.52 1.62
N SER A 67 -8.61 1.64 0.94
CA SER A 67 -9.89 1.83 0.27
C SER A 67 -9.87 1.17 -1.11
N SER A 68 -10.90 0.37 -1.42
CA SER A 68 -11.04 -0.32 -2.71
C SER A 68 -11.12 0.64 -3.92
N TYR A 69 -11.23 1.94 -3.67
CA TYR A 69 -11.25 2.99 -4.68
C TYR A 69 -9.99 3.01 -5.55
N TRP A 70 -8.81 2.89 -4.94
CA TRP A 70 -7.54 2.98 -5.66
C TRP A 70 -7.13 1.66 -6.32
N LEU A 71 -7.48 0.56 -5.65
CA LEU A 71 -7.05 -0.79 -6.01
C LEU A 71 -8.26 -1.73 -5.92
N PRO A 72 -9.02 -1.86 -7.02
CA PRO A 72 -10.26 -2.62 -7.01
C PRO A 72 -9.99 -4.13 -6.92
N GLU A 73 -10.71 -4.80 -6.02
CA GLU A 73 -10.56 -6.23 -5.74
C GLU A 73 -10.98 -7.09 -6.94
N GLU A 74 -11.97 -6.63 -7.72
CA GLU A 74 -12.46 -7.32 -8.91
C GLU A 74 -11.38 -7.50 -10.00
N LYS A 75 -10.29 -6.72 -9.92
CA LYS A 75 -9.13 -6.83 -10.82
C LYS A 75 -8.01 -7.70 -10.24
N GLY A 76 -8.20 -8.29 -9.05
CA GLY A 76 -7.19 -9.07 -8.33
C GLY A 76 -6.08 -8.23 -7.71
N LEU A 77 -6.28 -6.91 -7.60
CA LEU A 77 -5.29 -5.92 -7.15
C LEU A 77 -5.42 -5.56 -5.67
N GLU A 78 -6.00 -6.44 -4.86
CA GLU A 78 -6.25 -6.21 -3.44
C GLU A 78 -5.03 -5.61 -2.71
N TYR A 79 -5.29 -4.53 -1.96
CA TYR A 79 -4.31 -3.94 -1.07
C TYR A 79 -4.36 -4.64 0.29
N ILE A 80 -3.28 -5.34 0.63
CA ILE A 80 -3.12 -5.94 1.94
C ILE A 80 -2.36 -4.94 2.81
N ASN A 81 -2.93 -4.61 3.98
CA ASN A 81 -2.26 -3.75 4.95
C ASN A 81 -0.93 -4.37 5.38
N VAL A 82 0.12 -3.54 5.37
CA VAL A 82 1.46 -3.94 5.77
C VAL A 82 1.88 -3.24 7.06
N GLY A 83 2.60 -3.94 7.94
CA GLY A 83 3.13 -3.40 9.19
C GLY A 83 4.65 -3.25 9.15
N ALA A 84 5.22 -2.35 9.95
CA ALA A 84 6.67 -2.25 10.06
C ALA A 84 7.25 -3.46 10.82
N ALA A 85 8.42 -3.93 10.40
CA ALA A 85 9.05 -5.10 11.01
C ALA A 85 9.73 -4.82 12.36
N ASN A 86 10.07 -3.56 12.66
CA ASN A 86 10.79 -3.16 13.88
C ASN A 86 9.98 -2.13 14.68
N LEU A 87 9.56 -2.51 15.89
CA LEU A 87 8.84 -1.66 16.85
C LEU A 87 9.76 -0.78 17.74
N ASN A 88 11.07 -0.78 17.52
CA ASN A 88 12.01 -0.07 18.42
C ASN A 88 12.31 1.39 18.06
N TRP A 89 11.60 1.97 17.11
CA TRP A 89 11.58 3.43 17.00
C TRP A 89 10.57 3.92 18.02
N ASN A 90 11.03 4.55 19.09
CA ASN A 90 10.17 5.14 20.11
C ASN A 90 9.37 6.30 19.47
N LEU A 91 8.27 5.98 18.77
CA LEU A 91 7.49 6.95 17.97
C LEU A 91 6.88 8.05 18.82
N LYS A 92 6.80 7.87 20.15
CA LYS A 92 6.42 8.93 21.09
C LYS A 92 7.37 10.13 21.06
N THR A 93 8.62 10.00 20.61
CA THR A 93 9.55 11.13 20.47
C THR A 93 9.52 11.80 19.10
N LEU A 94 8.92 11.18 18.08
CA LEU A 94 8.77 11.75 16.72
C LEU A 94 7.37 12.34 16.47
N LEU A 95 6.40 11.99 17.32
CA LEU A 95 5.12 12.71 17.46
C LEU A 95 5.27 13.92 18.39
N THR A 96 6.42 14.62 18.33
CA THR A 96 6.49 15.98 18.85
C THR A 96 5.62 16.88 17.98
N THR A 97 5.15 17.97 18.59
CA THR A 97 4.25 19.01 18.08
C THR A 97 4.50 19.48 16.63
N GLU A 98 5.69 19.25 16.07
CA GLU A 98 6.10 19.64 14.71
C GLU A 98 5.45 18.80 13.60
N VAL A 99 5.31 17.47 13.73
CA VAL A 99 4.70 16.64 12.66
C VAL A 99 3.20 16.88 12.57
N GLN A 100 2.53 17.08 13.71
CA GLN A 100 1.14 17.54 13.74
C GLN A 100 1.00 18.92 13.09
N SER A 101 1.91 19.86 13.38
CA SER A 101 1.93 21.20 12.78
C SER A 101 2.13 21.16 11.25
N ILE A 102 2.99 20.28 10.74
CA ILE A 102 3.20 20.10 9.28
C ILE A 102 1.94 19.51 8.61
N CYS A 103 1.28 18.52 9.24
CA CYS A 103 0.00 18.02 8.72
C CYS A 103 -1.12 19.07 8.79
N LEU A 104 -1.16 19.88 9.86
CA LEU A 104 -2.09 21.01 10.01
C LEU A 104 -1.85 22.08 8.94
N SER A 105 -0.60 22.49 8.72
CA SER A 105 -0.24 23.53 7.75
C SER A 105 -0.39 23.07 6.31
N CYS A 106 -0.15 21.78 6.03
CA CYS A 106 -0.46 21.18 4.73
C CYS A 106 -1.97 21.18 4.49
N CYS A 107 -2.79 20.85 5.49
CA CYS A 107 -4.24 20.91 5.36
C CYS A 107 -4.78 22.35 5.23
N GLN A 108 -4.14 23.33 5.88
CA GLN A 108 -4.47 24.76 5.78
C GLN A 108 -4.02 25.39 4.45
N SER A 109 -2.86 25.02 3.92
CA SER A 109 -2.37 25.52 2.61
C SER A 109 -3.14 24.93 1.43
N LEU A 110 -3.84 23.80 1.63
CA LEU A 110 -4.79 23.22 0.68
C LEU A 110 -6.21 23.85 0.77
N GLN A 111 -6.43 24.88 1.60
CA GLN A 111 -7.67 25.68 1.67
C GLN A 111 -7.67 26.86 0.68
N SER A 112 -7.05 26.71 -0.50
CA SER A 112 -7.29 27.66 -1.59
C SER A 112 -8.67 27.38 -2.20
N PRO A 113 -9.54 28.39 -2.38
CA PRO A 113 -10.91 28.23 -2.88
C PRO A 113 -11.01 27.68 -4.31
N GLU A 114 -9.89 27.49 -5.02
CA GLU A 114 -9.86 27.04 -6.42
C GLU A 114 -9.71 25.52 -6.62
N LYS A 115 -9.64 24.71 -5.55
CA LYS A 115 -9.48 23.25 -5.68
C LYS A 115 -10.66 22.48 -5.08
N ASN A 116 -11.58 22.07 -5.96
CA ASN A 116 -12.84 21.33 -5.74
C ASN A 116 -12.74 19.94 -5.05
N TRP A 117 -11.69 19.64 -4.31
CA TRP A 117 -11.53 18.35 -3.58
C TRP A 117 -12.10 18.39 -2.16
N GLN A 118 -12.75 19.49 -1.75
CA GLN A 118 -13.36 19.64 -0.44
C GLN A 118 -14.88 19.46 -0.51
N THR A 119 -15.38 18.26 -0.21
CA THR A 119 -16.79 18.08 0.18
C THR A 119 -16.89 17.90 1.70
N LYS A 120 -17.32 18.98 2.36
CA LYS A 120 -18.14 19.11 3.60
C LYS A 120 -17.87 18.28 4.87
N ALA A 121 -16.84 17.44 4.95
CA ALA A 121 -16.38 16.86 6.21
C ALA A 121 -14.96 17.35 6.49
N GLY A 122 -14.75 18.00 7.64
CA GLY A 122 -13.49 18.63 8.04
C GLY A 122 -12.25 17.77 7.86
N CYS A 123 -11.07 18.41 7.91
CA CYS A 123 -9.77 17.80 7.62
C CYS A 123 -9.54 16.49 8.41
N LYS A 124 -9.93 15.37 7.80
CA LYS A 124 -9.88 14.03 8.40
C LYS A 124 -8.45 13.68 8.81
N ILE A 125 -7.41 14.16 8.13
CA ILE A 125 -6.01 13.84 8.46
C ILE A 125 -5.62 14.07 9.95
N LEU A 126 -6.19 15.08 10.62
CA LEU A 126 -5.77 15.45 11.99
C LEU A 126 -6.46 14.63 13.09
N ASP A 127 -7.73 14.28 12.93
CA ASP A 127 -8.40 13.36 13.84
C ASP A 127 -7.83 11.94 13.71
N TYR A 128 -7.20 11.64 12.57
CA TYR A 128 -6.69 10.32 12.21
C TYR A 128 -5.28 10.05 12.73
N LEU A 129 -4.45 11.09 12.90
CA LEU A 129 -3.16 11.00 13.60
C LEU A 129 -3.27 10.78 15.11
N ARG A 130 -4.49 10.83 15.67
CA ARG A 130 -4.77 10.53 17.08
C ARG A 130 -5.32 9.11 17.31
N ALA A 131 -5.65 8.38 16.24
CA ALA A 131 -6.23 7.03 16.28
C ALA A 131 -5.19 5.92 15.99
N CYS A 132 -4.04 6.30 15.42
CA CYS A 132 -2.73 5.66 15.59
C CYS A 132 -2.12 6.29 16.88
#